data_AF-A0A5D2UAC1-F1
#
_entry.id   AF-A0A5D2UAC1-F1
#
_cell.length_a   1.000
_cell.length_b   1.000
_cell.length_c   1.000
_cell.angle_alpha   90.00
_cell.angle_beta   90.00
_cell.angle_gamma   90.00
#
_symmetry.space_group_name_H-M   'P 1'
#
loop_
_entity.id
_entity.type
_entity.pdbx_description
1 polymer ?
#
loop_
_entity_poly.entity_id
_entity_poly.type
_entity_poly.pdbx_seq_one_letter_code
_entity_poly.pdbx_strand_id
1 'polypeptide(L)'
;MNTKQKKKKKKKKKKKKLEVILVCYHGNLAKLNTSWFNDNPGRRFFGCKKFGSGFQKLCRFFSWFDTPLTSRSQIVLLGLLKKVRTFENARRRERKT
;
A
#
# COMPACT_ATOMS: atom_id res chain seq x y z
N MET A 1 -17.08 -26.70 18.81
CA MET A 1 -17.01 -25.37 18.14
C MET A 1 -17.28 -25.51 16.64
N ASN A 2 -18.37 -24.94 16.12
CA ASN A 2 -19.01 -25.28 14.83
C ASN A 2 -18.16 -24.93 13.58
N THR A 3 -18.16 -25.79 12.56
CA THR A 3 -17.52 -25.59 11.25
C THR A 3 -17.97 -24.30 10.56
N LYS A 4 -19.21 -23.86 10.79
CA LYS A 4 -19.74 -22.54 10.36
C LYS A 4 -18.98 -21.38 11.00
N GLN A 5 -18.61 -21.47 12.27
CA GLN A 5 -17.80 -20.46 12.97
C GLN A 5 -16.34 -20.47 12.49
N LYS A 6 -15.76 -21.65 12.19
CA LYS A 6 -14.43 -21.76 11.58
C LYS A 6 -14.38 -21.14 10.18
N LYS A 7 -15.40 -21.38 9.33
CA LYS A 7 -15.54 -20.75 8.00
C LYS A 7 -15.75 -19.23 8.10
N LYS A 8 -16.58 -18.74 9.04
CA LYS A 8 -16.74 -17.30 9.32
C LYS A 8 -15.44 -16.66 9.80
N LYS A 9 -14.69 -17.29 10.72
CA LYS A 9 -13.36 -16.82 11.17
C LYS A 9 -12.34 -16.83 10.03
N LYS A 10 -12.32 -17.86 9.14
CA LYS A 10 -11.47 -17.88 7.93
C LYS A 10 -11.86 -16.78 6.93
N LYS A 11 -13.16 -16.51 6.69
CA LYS A 11 -13.63 -15.39 5.86
C LYS A 11 -13.28 -14.02 6.47
N LYS A 12 -13.43 -13.84 7.80
CA LYS A 12 -13.03 -12.62 8.53
C LYS A 12 -11.50 -12.42 8.48
N LYS A 13 -10.70 -13.48 8.65
CA LYS A 13 -9.23 -13.43 8.50
C LYS A 13 -8.79 -13.15 7.05
N LYS A 14 -9.48 -13.70 6.03
CA LYS A 14 -9.25 -13.38 4.60
C LYS A 14 -9.69 -11.95 4.22
N LYS A 15 -10.56 -11.31 4.99
CA LYS A 15 -11.06 -9.93 4.80
C LYS A 15 -10.49 -8.93 5.82
N LYS A 16 -9.30 -9.16 6.38
CA LYS A 16 -8.54 -8.04 6.97
C LYS A 16 -8.00 -7.19 5.81
N LYS A 17 -8.87 -6.36 5.25
CA LYS A 17 -8.46 -5.21 4.45
C LYS A 17 -7.60 -4.36 5.40
N LEU A 18 -6.35 -4.12 5.04
CA LEU A 18 -5.53 -3.12 5.70
C LEU A 18 -6.22 -1.78 5.43
N GLU A 19 -7.18 -1.42 6.27
CA GLU A 19 -7.76 -0.09 6.24
C GLU A 19 -6.76 0.82 6.94
N VAL A 20 -5.76 1.25 6.17
CA VAL A 20 -4.84 2.31 6.59
C VAL A 20 -5.68 3.58 6.69
N ILE A 21 -5.88 4.08 7.91
CA ILE A 21 -6.56 5.35 8.15
C ILE A 21 -5.54 6.46 7.90
N LEU A 22 -5.69 7.16 6.77
CA LEU A 22 -4.83 8.30 6.43
C LEU A 22 -5.55 9.60 6.77
N VAL A 23 -4.82 10.51 7.41
CA VAL A 23 -5.31 11.81 7.87
C VAL A 23 -4.49 12.90 7.16
N CYS A 24 -5.17 13.90 6.62
CA CYS A 24 -4.51 15.03 5.96
C CYS A 24 -3.99 16.06 6.99
N TYR A 25 -3.24 17.07 6.52
CA TYR A 25 -2.67 18.11 7.40
C TYR A 25 -3.69 18.97 8.16
N HIS A 26 -4.97 18.89 7.80
CA HIS A 26 -6.06 19.55 8.51
C HIS A 26 -6.74 18.64 9.55
N GLY A 27 -6.18 17.48 9.87
CA GLY A 27 -6.79 16.50 10.80
C GLY A 27 -7.99 15.74 10.24
N ASN A 28 -8.34 15.95 8.97
CA ASN A 28 -9.47 15.27 8.33
C ASN A 28 -9.04 13.97 7.64
N LEU A 29 -9.92 12.97 7.62
CA LEU A 29 -9.71 11.73 6.86
C LEU A 29 -9.45 12.03 5.38
N ALA A 30 -8.36 11.46 4.86
CA ALA A 30 -8.00 11.54 3.46
C ALA A 30 -8.95 10.68 2.62
N LYS A 31 -9.41 11.23 1.50
CA LYS A 31 -10.30 10.57 0.55
C LYS A 31 -9.47 9.83 -0.50
N LEU A 32 -9.88 8.61 -0.82
CA LEU A 32 -9.34 7.85 -1.94
C LEU A 32 -9.91 8.38 -3.26
N ASN A 33 -9.03 8.90 -4.12
CA ASN A 33 -9.31 9.45 -5.44
C ASN A 33 -8.63 8.61 -6.53
N THR A 34 -9.04 8.84 -7.78
CA THR A 34 -8.44 8.26 -8.99
C THR A 34 -7.89 9.39 -9.84
N SER A 35 -6.67 9.24 -10.32
CA SER A 35 -6.03 10.18 -11.23
C SER A 35 -6.60 10.04 -12.64
N TRP A 36 -6.88 11.18 -13.25
CA TRP A 36 -7.38 11.32 -14.62
C TRP A 36 -6.35 11.94 -15.57
N PHE A 37 -5.13 12.22 -15.08
CA PHE A 37 -4.05 12.75 -15.92
C PHE A 37 -3.51 11.67 -16.85
N ASN A 38 -3.14 12.08 -18.07
CA ASN A 38 -2.62 11.20 -19.12
C ASN A 38 -1.38 10.41 -18.69
N ASP A 39 -0.54 10.98 -17.81
CA ASP A 39 0.67 10.29 -17.31
C ASP A 39 0.35 9.24 -16.24
N ASN A 40 -0.82 9.34 -15.59
CA ASN A 40 -1.21 8.49 -14.47
C ASN A 40 -2.68 8.05 -14.54
N PRO A 41 -3.17 7.49 -15.65
CA PRO A 41 -4.58 7.18 -15.82
C PRO A 41 -4.97 6.03 -14.89
N GLY A 42 -6.08 6.18 -14.18
CA GLY A 42 -6.65 5.13 -13.33
C GLY A 42 -5.88 4.84 -12.03
N ARG A 43 -4.73 5.49 -11.82
CA ARG A 43 -3.92 5.31 -10.61
C ARG A 43 -4.62 5.97 -9.41
N ARG A 44 -4.67 5.29 -8.27
CA ARG A 44 -5.42 5.76 -7.08
C ARG A 44 -4.50 6.40 -6.05
N PHE A 45 -5.00 7.41 -5.35
CA PHE A 45 -4.25 8.12 -4.31
C PHE A 45 -5.18 8.65 -3.22
N PHE A 46 -4.65 8.85 -2.02
CA PHE A 46 -5.33 9.54 -0.93
C PHE A 46 -5.00 11.03 -0.97
N GLY A 47 -6.03 11.87 -0.91
CA GLY A 47 -5.90 13.33 -0.87
C GLY A 47 -6.84 13.95 0.14
N CYS A 48 -6.58 15.21 0.52
CA CYS A 48 -7.53 15.97 1.32
C CYS A 48 -8.86 16.14 0.55
N LYS A 49 -9.99 16.27 1.25
CA LYS A 49 -11.27 16.64 0.62
C LYS A 49 -11.22 18.01 -0.08
N LYS A 50 -10.36 18.91 0.40
CA LYS A 50 -10.10 20.24 -0.17
C LYS A 50 -8.93 20.24 -1.17
N PHE A 51 -8.52 19.08 -1.67
CA PHE A 51 -7.47 18.98 -2.68
C PHE A 51 -7.99 19.58 -4.00
N GLY A 52 -7.27 20.54 -4.58
CA GLY A 52 -7.65 21.20 -5.84
C GLY A 52 -8.73 22.28 -5.74
N SER A 53 -9.33 22.49 -4.56
CA SER A 53 -10.25 23.62 -4.35
C SER A 53 -9.41 24.87 -4.09
N GLY A 54 -9.54 25.92 -4.93
CA GLY A 54 -8.76 27.16 -4.90
C GLY A 54 -8.91 28.05 -3.66
N PHE A 55 -9.13 27.46 -2.48
CA PHE A 55 -9.18 28.17 -1.20
C PHE A 55 -7.78 28.53 -0.71
N GLN A 56 -7.73 29.62 0.07
CA GLN A 56 -6.53 30.30 0.58
C GLN A 56 -5.55 29.43 1.40
N LYS A 57 -5.90 28.19 1.75
CA LYS A 57 -4.99 27.19 2.34
C LYS A 57 -5.21 25.83 1.68
N LEU A 58 -4.58 25.63 0.53
CA LEU A 58 -4.61 24.36 -0.20
C LEU A 58 -3.93 23.26 0.63
N CYS A 59 -4.69 22.23 1.00
CA CYS A 59 -4.12 21.04 1.63
C CYS A 59 -3.43 20.19 0.58
N ARG A 60 -2.09 20.23 0.54
CA ARG A 60 -1.28 19.46 -0.41
C ARG A 60 -0.98 18.04 0.05
N PHE A 61 -1.76 17.51 0.99
CA PHE A 61 -1.64 16.11 1.40
C PHE A 61 -1.91 15.19 0.20
N PHE A 62 -0.97 14.27 -0.04
CA PHE A 62 -1.03 13.30 -1.13
C PHE A 62 -0.28 12.03 -0.72
N SER A 63 -0.88 10.86 -0.95
CA SER A 63 -0.22 9.55 -0.79
C SER A 63 -0.74 8.58 -1.83
N TRP A 64 0.13 7.84 -2.50
CA TRP A 64 -0.32 6.79 -3.43
C TRP A 64 -1.10 5.69 -2.70
N PHE A 65 -2.11 5.15 -3.36
CA PHE A 65 -2.81 3.94 -2.92
C PHE A 65 -2.20 2.74 -3.63
N ASP A 66 -1.47 1.93 -2.88
CA ASP A 66 -1.00 0.64 -3.36
C ASP A 66 -2.04 -0.43 -3.05
N THR A 67 -2.40 -1.20 -4.07
CA THR A 67 -3.25 -2.37 -3.87
C THR A 67 -2.50 -3.38 -3.01
N PRO A 68 -3.18 -4.04 -2.05
CA PRO A 68 -2.56 -5.12 -1.30
C PRO A 68 -2.01 -6.17 -2.27
N LEU A 69 -0.72 -6.49 -2.12
CA LEU A 69 -0.09 -7.54 -2.89
C LEU A 69 -0.89 -8.84 -2.74
N THR A 70 -1.14 -9.53 -3.85
CA THR A 70 -1.73 -10.87 -3.83
C THR A 70 -0.80 -11.85 -3.10
N SER A 71 -1.33 -12.91 -2.48
CA SER A 71 -0.49 -13.91 -1.79
C SER A 71 0.63 -14.45 -2.68
N ARG A 72 0.36 -14.66 -3.98
CA ARG A 72 1.38 -15.08 -4.95
C ARG A 72 2.49 -14.04 -5.11
N SER A 73 2.11 -12.77 -5.32
CA SER A 73 3.09 -11.69 -5.48
C SER A 73 3.94 -11.47 -4.21
N GLN A 74 3.36 -11.64 -3.02
CA GLN A 74 4.10 -11.56 -1.76
C GLN A 74 5.18 -12.66 -1.67
N ILE A 75 4.84 -13.90 -2.02
CA ILE A 75 5.80 -15.02 -2.01
C ILE A 75 6.94 -14.76 -2.98
N VAL A 76 6.62 -14.33 -4.21
CA VAL A 76 7.62 -14.01 -5.23
C VAL A 76 8.53 -12.86 -4.77
N LEU A 77 7.97 -11.76 -4.28
CA LEU A 77 8.72 -10.61 -3.79
C LEU A 77 9.66 -10.99 -2.64
N LEU A 78 9.16 -11.74 -1.65
CA LEU A 78 9.97 -12.22 -0.53
C LEU A 78 11.09 -13.16 -0.97
N GLY A 79 10.83 -14.03 -1.95
CA GLY A 79 11.85 -14.92 -2.54
C GLY A 79 12.95 -14.13 -3.26
N LEU A 80 12.56 -13.14 -4.06
CA LEU A 80 13.50 -12.26 -4.76
C LEU A 80 14.35 -11.44 -3.79
N LEU A 81 13.74 -10.84 -2.76
CA LEU A 81 14.47 -10.08 -1.74
C LEU A 81 15.52 -10.93 -1.02
N LYS A 82 15.20 -12.20 -0.70
CA LYS A 82 16.17 -13.13 -0.12
C LYS A 82 17.33 -13.38 -1.08
N LYS A 83 17.05 -13.63 -2.36
CA LYS A 83 18.06 -13.90 -3.39
C LYS A 83 18.99 -12.70 -3.59
N VAL A 84 18.44 -11.49 -3.67
CA VAL A 84 19.24 -10.24 -3.77
C VAL A 84 20.18 -10.10 -2.57
N ARG A 85 19.67 -10.26 -1.35
CA ARG A 85 20.49 -10.19 -0.13
C ARG A 85 21.62 -11.21 -0.12
N THR A 86 21.36 -12.44 -0.57
CA THR A 86 22.39 -13.48 -0.68
C THR A 86 23.49 -13.07 -1.64
N PHE A 87 23.13 -12.55 -2.83
CA PHE A 87 24.11 -12.07 -3.80
C PHE A 87 24.91 -10.87 -3.31
N GLU A 88 24.26 -9.88 -2.69
CA GLU A 88 24.95 -8.73 -2.11
C GLU A 88 25.95 -9.15 -1.02
N ASN A 89 25.60 -10.14 -0.21
CA ASN A 89 26.49 -10.68 0.81
C ASN A 89 27.67 -11.44 0.21
N ALA A 90 27.47 -12.24 -0.84
CA ALA A 90 28.55 -12.92 -1.55
C ALA A 90 29.54 -11.90 -2.15
N ARG A 91 29.02 -10.90 -2.89
CA ARG A 91 29.83 -9.80 -3.44
C ARG A 91 30.59 -9.01 -2.36
N ARG A 92 29.97 -8.81 -1.19
CA ARG A 92 30.63 -8.14 -0.06
C ARG A 92 31.79 -8.97 0.50
N ARG A 93 31.70 -10.30 0.47
CA ARG A 93 32.79 -11.21 0.90
C ARG A 93 33.93 -11.22 -0.12
N GLU A 94 33.61 -11.30 -1.41
CA GLU A 94 34.60 -11.22 -2.50
C GLU A 94 35.41 -9.93 -2.47
N ARG A 95 34.80 -8.80 -2.10
CA ARG A 95 35.51 -7.51 -1.96
C ARG A 95 36.41 -7.41 -0.72
N LYS A 96 36.32 -8.36 0.21
CA LYS A 96 37.09 -8.36 1.47
C LYS A 96 38.27 -9.34 1.46
N THR A 97 38.28 -10.27 0.51
CA THR A 97 39.41 -11.13 0.16
C THR A 97 40.32 -10.43 -0.83
#